data_AF-A0A962Z5J1-F1
#
_entry.id   AF-A0A962Z5J1-F1
#
_cell.length_a   1.000
_cell.length_b   1.000
_cell.length_c   1.000
_cell.angle_alpha   90.00
_cell.angle_beta   90.00
_cell.angle_gamma   90.00
#
_symmetry.space_group_name_H-M   'P 1'
#
loop_
_entity.id
_entity.type
_entity.pdbx_description
1 polymer ?
#
loop_
_entity_poly.entity_id
_entity_poly.type
_entity_poly.pdbx_seq_one_letter_code
_entity_poly.pdbx_strand_id
1 'polypeptide(L)'
;PREWLAQLPGEILTATHVALAPSDYPRQKIEELARLFASNTVTGSVVTGGAAQAWTDFRIHADGFSRFLIQDRSLRSRQAGRLIQRLCEIEQYRLLALLAFPLAQQYGQRLGRLDQSLSTLTSGIVGIDNLEDEQRALAELTGLAAEVEQISSSSSYRFSAAAAYYDIIQQRLADLREDRIQGVQTLHEFLERRLAPAMQTCRSVDQRIQALSTRVTRTSNLLRTRVDVSMEGQSRDLLKSMDKRASLQLRMQETVEGLSVVVLSYYLLGMVGYGLKAVKSAGVGVNVELGVGIAIPFVITTVFFAVRRLKRIAAH
;
A
#
# COMPACT_ATOMS: atom_id res chain seq x y z
N PRO A 1 -7.70 -5.53 -50.21
CA PRO A 1 -7.76 -5.22 -48.75
C PRO A 1 -6.40 -4.85 -48.12
N ARG A 2 -5.33 -5.61 -48.39
CA ARG A 2 -4.02 -5.39 -47.77
C ARG A 2 -3.43 -4.00 -48.00
N GLU A 3 -3.58 -3.46 -49.21
CA GLU A 3 -3.01 -2.16 -49.60
C GLU A 3 -3.61 -0.98 -48.83
N TRP A 4 -4.94 -0.93 -48.65
CA TRP A 4 -5.57 0.15 -47.89
C TRP A 4 -5.41 -0.02 -46.37
N LEU A 5 -5.40 -1.27 -45.87
CA LEU A 5 -5.14 -1.55 -44.47
C LEU A 5 -3.73 -1.10 -44.05
N ALA A 6 -2.73 -1.25 -44.92
CA ALA A 6 -1.37 -0.79 -44.68
C ALA A 6 -1.24 0.75 -44.60
N GLN A 7 -2.26 1.50 -45.05
CA GLN A 7 -2.30 2.96 -44.99
C GLN A 7 -2.97 3.48 -43.71
N LEU A 8 -3.61 2.62 -42.91
CA LEU A 8 -4.26 3.03 -41.66
C LEU A 8 -3.21 3.24 -40.55
N PRO A 9 -3.31 4.31 -39.75
CA PRO A 9 -2.44 4.51 -38.60
C PRO A 9 -2.79 3.51 -37.48
N GLY A 10 -1.75 2.98 -36.83
CA GLY A 10 -1.88 2.09 -35.67
C GLY A 10 -1.84 0.60 -36.01
N GLU A 11 -2.24 -0.22 -35.04
CA GLU A 11 -2.28 -1.68 -35.17
C GLU A 11 -3.72 -2.17 -35.34
N ILE A 12 -3.90 -3.19 -36.19
CA ILE A 12 -5.21 -3.82 -36.40
C ILE A 12 -5.54 -4.66 -35.17
N LEU A 13 -6.58 -4.25 -34.44
CA LEU A 13 -7.07 -5.00 -33.30
C LEU A 13 -8.03 -6.13 -33.69
N THR A 14 -8.91 -5.86 -34.65
CA THR A 14 -9.89 -6.82 -35.14
C THR A 14 -10.12 -6.62 -36.63
N ALA A 15 -10.28 -7.72 -37.35
CA ALA A 15 -10.63 -7.75 -38.74
C ALA A 15 -11.64 -8.89 -38.93
N THR A 16 -12.82 -8.57 -39.47
CA THR A 16 -13.94 -9.51 -39.50
C THR A 16 -14.57 -9.57 -40.87
N HIS A 17 -14.69 -10.77 -41.43
CA HIS A 17 -15.55 -11.04 -42.57
C HIS A 17 -16.95 -11.37 -42.10
N VAL A 18 -17.94 -10.61 -42.58
CA VAL A 18 -19.36 -10.87 -42.33
C VAL A 18 -20.04 -11.16 -43.65
N ALA A 19 -20.60 -12.36 -43.79
CA ALA A 19 -21.41 -12.74 -44.93
C ALA A 19 -22.88 -12.79 -44.51
N LEU A 20 -23.75 -12.10 -45.24
CA LEU A 20 -25.21 -12.20 -45.08
C LEU A 20 -25.77 -12.97 -46.28
N ALA A 21 -26.18 -14.22 -46.03
CA ALA A 21 -26.85 -15.06 -47.00
C ALA A 21 -28.36 -14.72 -47.00
N PRO A 22 -28.96 -14.49 -48.18
CA PRO A 22 -30.38 -14.19 -48.30
C PRO A 22 -31.26 -15.42 -47.98
N SER A 23 -32.55 -15.20 -47.75
CA SER A 23 -33.46 -16.23 -47.26
C SER A 23 -33.73 -17.38 -48.25
N ASP A 24 -33.50 -17.14 -49.53
CA ASP A 24 -33.58 -18.11 -50.63
C ASP A 24 -32.29 -18.92 -50.81
N TYR A 25 -31.21 -18.57 -50.09
CA TYR A 25 -29.99 -19.34 -50.09
C TYR A 25 -30.23 -20.71 -49.42
N PRO A 26 -29.83 -21.84 -50.06
CA PRO A 26 -30.09 -23.17 -49.53
C PRO A 26 -29.54 -23.33 -48.11
N ARG A 27 -30.37 -23.86 -47.20
CA ARG A 27 -29.91 -24.20 -45.86
C ARG A 27 -28.88 -25.33 -45.96
N GLN A 28 -27.65 -24.99 -45.64
CA GLN A 28 -26.54 -25.94 -45.59
C GLN A 28 -26.66 -26.80 -44.34
N LYS A 29 -26.20 -28.06 -44.45
CA LYS A 29 -26.06 -28.93 -43.27
C LYS A 29 -24.95 -28.39 -42.37
N ILE A 30 -25.00 -28.72 -41.08
CA ILE A 30 -24.01 -28.24 -40.09
C ILE A 30 -22.59 -28.67 -40.51
N GLU A 31 -22.44 -29.87 -41.06
CA GLU A 31 -21.14 -30.40 -41.53
C GLU A 31 -20.59 -29.64 -42.74
N GLU A 32 -21.47 -29.08 -43.59
CA GLU A 32 -21.07 -28.27 -44.73
C GLU A 32 -20.68 -26.86 -44.28
N LEU A 33 -21.44 -26.28 -43.34
CA LEU A 33 -21.13 -24.99 -42.72
C LEU A 33 -19.79 -25.04 -41.98
N ALA A 34 -19.53 -26.11 -41.24
CA ALA A 34 -18.30 -26.29 -40.47
C ALA A 34 -17.03 -26.22 -41.35
N ARG A 35 -17.12 -26.62 -42.63
CA ARG A 35 -16.00 -26.54 -43.60
C ARG A 35 -15.62 -25.11 -43.99
N LEU A 36 -16.52 -24.14 -43.77
CA LEU A 36 -16.23 -22.72 -43.99
C LEU A 36 -15.38 -22.13 -42.85
N PHE A 37 -15.26 -22.86 -41.74
CA PHE A 37 -14.62 -22.45 -40.50
C PHE A 37 -13.30 -23.20 -40.25
N ALA A 38 -12.36 -22.57 -39.54
CA ALA A 38 -10.98 -23.07 -39.45
C ALA A 38 -10.86 -24.31 -38.55
N SER A 39 -11.77 -24.48 -37.60
CA SER A 39 -11.76 -25.62 -36.67
C SER A 39 -12.52 -26.85 -37.15
N ASN A 40 -13.14 -26.81 -38.33
CA ASN A 40 -14.12 -27.80 -38.76
C ASN A 40 -15.22 -28.05 -37.71
N THR A 41 -15.49 -27.02 -36.89
CA THR A 41 -16.55 -26.94 -35.89
C THR A 41 -17.20 -25.56 -36.02
N VAL A 42 -18.47 -25.47 -35.62
CA VAL A 42 -19.22 -24.21 -35.72
C VAL A 42 -20.02 -24.00 -34.45
N THR A 43 -20.08 -22.74 -34.03
CA THR A 43 -20.98 -22.22 -33.00
C THR A 43 -22.09 -21.47 -33.71
N GLY A 44 -23.33 -21.66 -33.26
CA GLY A 44 -24.48 -21.13 -33.96
C GLY A 44 -25.69 -20.94 -33.07
N SER A 45 -26.40 -19.85 -33.32
CA SER A 45 -27.64 -19.52 -32.63
C SER A 45 -28.68 -19.04 -33.64
N VAL A 46 -29.95 -19.35 -33.38
CA VAL A 46 -31.05 -18.57 -33.95
C VAL A 46 -31.04 -17.22 -33.23
N VAL A 47 -31.15 -16.11 -33.95
CA VAL A 47 -31.03 -14.76 -33.37
C VAL A 47 -32.15 -13.84 -33.84
N THR A 48 -32.30 -12.71 -33.17
CA THR A 48 -33.32 -11.70 -33.48
C THR A 48 -34.74 -12.29 -33.40
N GLY A 49 -34.98 -13.18 -32.41
CA GLY A 49 -36.29 -13.81 -32.19
C GLY A 49 -36.76 -14.68 -33.36
N GLY A 50 -35.86 -15.46 -33.94
CA GLY A 50 -36.19 -16.38 -35.04
C GLY A 50 -35.92 -15.85 -36.46
N ALA A 51 -35.63 -14.56 -36.60
CA ALA A 51 -35.53 -13.90 -37.91
C ALA A 51 -34.23 -14.22 -38.67
N ALA A 52 -33.20 -14.76 -38.00
CA ALA A 52 -31.96 -15.18 -38.63
C ALA A 52 -31.26 -16.31 -37.86
N GLN A 53 -30.26 -16.91 -38.47
CA GLN A 53 -29.24 -17.73 -37.81
C GLN A 53 -27.88 -17.06 -37.96
N ALA A 54 -27.08 -17.05 -36.91
CA ALA A 54 -25.72 -16.54 -36.93
C ALA A 54 -24.75 -17.67 -36.59
N TRP A 55 -23.64 -17.74 -37.34
CA TRP A 55 -22.65 -18.82 -37.25
C TRP A 55 -21.23 -18.25 -37.21
N THR A 56 -20.37 -18.82 -36.38
CA THR A 56 -18.95 -18.45 -36.25
C THR A 56 -18.15 -19.57 -35.60
N ASP A 57 -16.82 -19.50 -35.65
CA ASP A 57 -15.90 -20.32 -34.84
C ASP A 57 -15.11 -19.50 -33.81
N PHE A 58 -15.30 -18.17 -33.78
CA PHE A 58 -14.51 -17.22 -32.99
C PHE A 58 -12.98 -17.38 -33.12
N ARG A 59 -12.52 -17.89 -34.28
CA ARG A 59 -11.10 -18.03 -34.60
C ARG A 59 -10.67 -16.96 -35.59
N ILE A 60 -9.39 -16.61 -35.52
CA ILE A 60 -8.72 -15.86 -36.57
C ILE A 60 -8.25 -16.88 -37.61
N HIS A 61 -8.63 -16.65 -38.87
CA HIS A 61 -8.31 -17.51 -40.00
C HIS A 61 -6.94 -17.17 -40.58
N ALA A 62 -6.46 -17.98 -41.54
CA ALA A 62 -5.14 -17.79 -42.16
C ALA A 62 -4.98 -16.44 -42.89
N ASP A 63 -6.09 -15.80 -43.26
CA ASP A 63 -6.14 -14.45 -43.85
C ASP A 63 -6.02 -13.32 -42.81
N GLY A 64 -6.06 -13.64 -41.51
CA GLY A 64 -6.04 -12.69 -40.41
C GLY A 64 -7.42 -12.19 -39.99
N PHE A 65 -8.51 -12.76 -40.53
CA PHE A 65 -9.87 -12.32 -40.24
C PHE A 65 -10.63 -13.34 -39.40
N SER A 66 -11.50 -12.87 -38.51
CA SER A 66 -12.57 -13.70 -37.97
C SER A 66 -13.75 -13.75 -38.93
N ARG A 67 -14.66 -14.71 -38.76
CA ARG A 67 -15.75 -14.95 -39.71
C ARG A 67 -17.09 -15.06 -39.00
N PHE A 68 -18.08 -14.36 -39.54
CA PHE A 68 -19.49 -14.55 -39.23
C PHE A 68 -20.26 -14.84 -40.51
N LEU A 69 -21.10 -15.87 -40.47
CA LEU A 69 -22.11 -16.12 -41.48
C LEU A 69 -23.48 -15.88 -40.84
N ILE A 70 -24.27 -15.00 -41.45
CA ILE A 70 -25.66 -14.74 -41.09
C ILE A 70 -26.53 -15.32 -42.19
N GLN A 71 -27.45 -16.20 -41.83
CA GLN A 71 -28.47 -16.72 -42.73
C GLN A 71 -29.78 -16.03 -42.43
N ASP A 72 -30.27 -15.27 -43.38
CA ASP A 72 -31.56 -14.61 -43.29
C ASP A 72 -32.70 -15.64 -43.30
N ARG A 73 -33.74 -15.38 -42.49
CA ARG A 73 -35.01 -16.10 -42.53
C ARG A 73 -36.18 -15.15 -42.77
N SER A 74 -36.14 -13.98 -42.12
CA SER A 74 -37.18 -12.95 -42.22
C SER A 74 -36.70 -11.57 -41.71
N LEU A 75 -35.40 -11.26 -41.85
CA LEU A 75 -34.81 -9.99 -41.43
C LEU A 75 -35.33 -8.83 -42.26
N ARG A 76 -35.73 -7.75 -41.59
CA ARG A 76 -35.84 -6.43 -42.21
C ARG A 76 -34.45 -5.81 -42.34
N SER A 77 -34.24 -4.91 -43.31
CA SER A 77 -32.94 -4.28 -43.57
C SER A 77 -32.31 -3.63 -42.32
N ARG A 78 -33.12 -2.94 -41.49
CA ARG A 78 -32.64 -2.36 -40.22
C ARG A 78 -32.31 -3.41 -39.15
N GLN A 79 -32.98 -4.57 -39.16
CA GLN A 79 -32.64 -5.67 -38.26
C GLN A 79 -31.32 -6.32 -38.68
N ALA A 80 -31.10 -6.51 -39.99
CA ALA A 80 -29.83 -7.00 -40.53
C ALA A 80 -28.66 -6.10 -40.15
N GLY A 81 -28.79 -4.77 -40.34
CA GLY A 81 -27.74 -3.82 -39.95
C GLY A 81 -27.39 -3.87 -38.46
N ARG A 82 -28.40 -3.88 -37.58
CA ARG A 82 -28.17 -3.99 -36.12
C ARG A 82 -27.56 -5.33 -35.73
N LEU A 83 -27.95 -6.43 -36.37
CA LEU A 83 -27.38 -7.75 -36.12
C LEU A 83 -25.89 -7.78 -36.50
N ILE A 84 -25.55 -7.29 -37.69
CA ILE A 84 -24.16 -7.21 -38.16
C ILE A 84 -23.33 -6.36 -37.20
N GLN A 85 -23.80 -5.15 -36.88
CA GLN A 85 -23.13 -4.26 -35.94
C GLN A 85 -22.88 -4.95 -34.59
N ARG A 86 -23.89 -5.62 -34.04
CA ARG A 86 -23.80 -6.32 -32.76
C ARG A 86 -22.79 -7.46 -32.77
N LEU A 87 -22.73 -8.25 -33.84
CA LEU A 87 -21.74 -9.32 -33.99
C LEU A 87 -20.33 -8.75 -34.09
N CYS A 88 -20.15 -7.65 -34.83
CA CYS A 88 -18.87 -6.94 -34.90
C CYS A 88 -18.45 -6.37 -33.54
N GLU A 89 -19.38 -5.76 -32.79
CA GLU A 89 -19.12 -5.24 -31.44
C GLU A 89 -18.72 -6.36 -30.48
N ILE A 90 -19.42 -7.51 -30.50
CA ILE A 90 -19.05 -8.68 -29.68
C ILE A 90 -17.61 -9.09 -29.98
N GLU A 91 -17.21 -9.19 -31.26
CA GLU A 91 -15.87 -9.60 -31.63
C GLU A 91 -14.81 -8.56 -31.23
N GLN A 92 -15.09 -7.28 -31.45
CA GLN A 92 -14.20 -6.19 -31.08
C GLN A 92 -13.96 -6.15 -29.56
N TYR A 93 -15.04 -6.15 -28.77
CA TYR A 93 -14.95 -6.08 -27.32
C TYR A 93 -14.39 -7.35 -26.71
N ARG A 94 -14.62 -8.53 -27.33
CA ARG A 94 -13.99 -9.80 -26.93
C ARG A 94 -12.48 -9.69 -26.95
N LEU A 95 -11.92 -9.20 -28.06
CA LEU A 95 -10.47 -9.07 -28.21
C LEU A 95 -9.92 -7.99 -27.29
N LEU A 96 -10.60 -6.84 -27.16
CA LEU A 96 -10.23 -5.78 -26.22
C LEU A 96 -10.19 -6.26 -24.76
N ALA A 97 -11.20 -7.01 -24.33
CA ALA A 97 -11.26 -7.55 -22.97
C ALA A 97 -10.10 -8.52 -22.71
N LEU A 98 -9.79 -9.37 -23.69
CA LEU A 98 -8.71 -10.36 -23.57
C LEU A 98 -7.30 -9.76 -23.50
N LEU A 99 -7.09 -8.50 -23.90
CA LEU A 99 -5.80 -7.81 -23.73
C LEU A 99 -5.35 -7.73 -22.26
N ALA A 100 -6.29 -7.75 -21.31
CA ALA A 100 -5.96 -7.72 -19.89
C ALA A 100 -5.48 -9.07 -19.34
N PHE A 101 -5.82 -10.19 -20.00
CA PHE A 101 -5.60 -11.52 -19.44
C PHE A 101 -4.10 -11.89 -19.30
N PRO A 102 -3.22 -11.64 -20.29
CA PRO A 102 -1.79 -11.89 -20.13
C PRO A 102 -1.17 -11.07 -18.98
N LEU A 103 -1.62 -9.81 -18.80
CA LEU A 103 -1.19 -8.97 -17.68
C LEU A 103 -1.61 -9.58 -16.34
N ALA A 104 -2.84 -10.10 -16.24
CA ALA A 104 -3.31 -10.78 -15.04
C ALA A 104 -2.44 -12.00 -14.69
N GLN A 105 -2.07 -12.81 -15.69
CA GLN A 105 -1.19 -13.97 -15.49
C GLN A 105 0.21 -13.56 -15.02
N GLN A 106 0.78 -12.49 -15.60
CA GLN A 106 2.09 -11.96 -15.23
C GLN A 106 2.09 -11.41 -13.79
N TYR A 107 1.14 -10.54 -13.45
CA TYR A 107 1.08 -9.93 -12.12
C TYR A 107 0.66 -10.93 -11.04
N GLY A 108 -0.15 -11.94 -11.35
CA GLY A 108 -0.61 -12.94 -10.37
C GLY A 108 0.53 -13.65 -9.63
N GLN A 109 1.63 -13.98 -10.32
CA GLN A 109 2.82 -14.58 -9.71
C GLN A 109 3.60 -13.57 -8.86
N ARG A 110 3.80 -12.35 -9.40
CA ARG A 110 4.53 -11.27 -8.72
C ARG A 110 3.84 -10.86 -7.42
N LEU A 111 2.51 -10.74 -7.44
CA LEU A 111 1.69 -10.46 -6.27
C LEU A 111 1.81 -11.56 -5.20
N GLY A 112 1.95 -12.83 -5.60
CA GLY A 112 2.17 -13.91 -4.63
C GLY A 112 3.47 -13.74 -3.83
N ARG A 113 4.54 -13.28 -4.49
CA ARG A 113 5.82 -12.98 -3.83
C ARG A 113 5.70 -11.77 -2.90
N LEU A 114 5.08 -10.69 -3.37
CA LEU A 114 4.86 -9.49 -2.56
C LEU A 114 4.01 -9.77 -1.32
N ASP A 115 2.98 -10.59 -1.46
CA ASP A 115 2.11 -10.98 -0.35
C ASP A 115 2.88 -11.77 0.71
N GLN A 116 3.73 -12.70 0.28
CA GLN A 116 4.60 -13.46 1.17
C GLN A 116 5.61 -12.55 1.89
N SER A 117 6.30 -11.68 1.15
CA SER A 117 7.26 -10.73 1.74
C SER A 117 6.59 -9.81 2.76
N LEU A 118 5.42 -9.24 2.43
CA LEU A 118 4.67 -8.40 3.36
C LEU A 118 4.23 -9.18 4.60
N SER A 119 3.82 -10.45 4.44
CA SER A 119 3.43 -11.30 5.57
C SER A 119 4.63 -11.58 6.49
N THR A 120 5.78 -11.95 5.93
CA THR A 120 7.03 -12.15 6.67
C THR A 120 7.46 -10.88 7.39
N LEU A 121 7.44 -9.73 6.71
CA LEU A 121 7.77 -8.44 7.31
C LEU A 121 6.83 -8.09 8.46
N THR A 122 5.52 -8.27 8.28
CA THR A 122 4.52 -7.97 9.31
C THR A 122 4.70 -8.85 10.55
N SER A 123 5.07 -10.13 10.39
CA SER A 123 5.42 -11.01 11.51
C SER A 123 6.77 -10.68 12.16
N GLY A 124 7.68 -10.02 11.43
CA GLY A 124 9.01 -9.59 11.88
C GLY A 124 9.03 -8.25 12.62
N ILE A 125 8.03 -7.38 12.40
CA ILE A 125 7.57 -6.39 13.41
C ILE A 125 7.21 -7.19 14.68
N VAL A 126 6.77 -6.69 15.84
CA VAL A 126 6.81 -7.46 17.12
C VAL A 126 8.25 -7.83 17.58
N GLY A 127 9.08 -8.53 16.80
CA GLY A 127 10.43 -8.97 17.18
C GLY A 127 11.58 -7.96 17.01
N ILE A 128 11.31 -6.76 16.49
CA ILE A 128 12.33 -5.72 16.30
C ILE A 128 12.80 -5.12 17.65
N ASP A 129 14.06 -5.38 18.00
CA ASP A 129 14.63 -4.94 19.28
C ASP A 129 15.63 -3.77 19.17
N ASN A 130 16.06 -3.41 17.95
CA ASN A 130 17.06 -2.37 17.72
C ASN A 130 16.71 -1.46 16.53
N LEU A 131 17.35 -0.30 16.50
CA LEU A 131 17.13 0.75 15.49
C LEU A 131 17.50 0.32 14.06
N GLU A 132 18.53 -0.53 13.90
CA GLU A 132 18.94 -1.00 12.58
C GLU A 132 17.86 -1.89 11.95
N ASP A 133 17.26 -2.77 12.74
CA ASP A 133 16.18 -3.66 12.30
C ASP A 133 14.91 -2.87 11.99
N GLU A 134 14.62 -1.78 12.72
CA GLU A 134 13.52 -0.84 12.39
C GLU A 134 13.77 -0.17 11.02
N GLN A 135 14.98 0.35 10.79
CA GLN A 135 15.33 1.00 9.53
C GLN A 135 15.28 0.04 8.34
N ARG A 136 15.75 -1.21 8.51
CA ARG A 136 15.65 -2.25 7.49
C ARG A 136 14.20 -2.58 7.17
N ALA A 137 13.34 -2.74 8.19
CA ALA A 137 11.92 -3.01 8.00
C ALA A 137 11.20 -1.86 7.26
N LEU A 138 11.54 -0.60 7.56
CA LEU A 138 11.01 0.58 6.85
C LEU A 138 11.45 0.62 5.38
N ALA A 139 12.72 0.30 5.10
CA ALA A 139 13.24 0.26 3.75
C ALA A 139 12.57 -0.85 2.92
N GLU A 140 12.44 -2.05 3.49
CA GLU A 140 11.76 -3.17 2.85
C GLU A 140 10.28 -2.85 2.57
N LEU A 141 9.57 -2.28 3.55
CA LEU A 141 8.17 -1.89 3.39
C LEU A 141 8.00 -0.84 2.29
N THR A 142 8.91 0.13 2.22
CA THR A 142 8.91 1.19 1.21
C THR A 142 9.12 0.59 -0.18
N GLY A 143 10.02 -0.38 -0.32
CA GLY A 143 10.22 -1.14 -1.56
C GLY A 143 8.97 -1.91 -1.98
N LEU A 144 8.35 -2.63 -1.05
CA LEU A 144 7.09 -3.35 -1.30
C LEU A 144 5.97 -2.39 -1.72
N ALA A 145 5.84 -1.25 -1.05
CA ALA A 145 4.84 -0.24 -1.37
C ALA A 145 5.02 0.31 -2.79
N ALA A 146 6.25 0.67 -3.16
CA ALA A 146 6.58 1.16 -4.49
C ALA A 146 6.26 0.13 -5.58
N GLU A 147 6.56 -1.14 -5.34
CA GLU A 147 6.31 -2.21 -6.31
C GLU A 147 4.81 -2.49 -6.48
N VAL A 148 4.03 -2.50 -5.38
CA VAL A 148 2.57 -2.63 -5.44
C VAL A 148 1.93 -1.46 -6.17
N GLU A 149 2.38 -0.23 -5.90
CA GLU A 149 1.87 0.98 -6.56
C GLU A 149 2.22 1.01 -8.05
N GLN A 150 3.41 0.56 -8.42
CA GLN A 150 3.81 0.42 -9.82
C GLN A 150 2.93 -0.58 -10.58
N ILE A 151 2.62 -1.73 -9.96
CA ILE A 151 1.71 -2.72 -10.55
C ILE A 151 0.31 -2.10 -10.68
N SER A 152 -0.22 -1.54 -9.60
CA SER A 152 -1.54 -0.88 -9.56
C SER A 152 -1.70 0.15 -10.67
N SER A 153 -0.79 1.13 -10.73
CA SER A 153 -0.83 2.22 -11.72
C SER A 153 -0.72 1.72 -13.16
N SER A 154 0.15 0.73 -13.42
CA SER A 154 0.36 0.20 -14.77
C SER A 154 -0.79 -0.69 -15.26
N SER A 155 -1.58 -1.31 -14.37
CA SER A 155 -2.63 -2.27 -14.75
C SER A 155 -4.06 -1.77 -14.56
N SER A 156 -4.30 -0.76 -13.71
CA SER A 156 -5.65 -0.32 -13.30
C SER A 156 -6.56 0.00 -14.49
N TYR A 157 -6.08 0.81 -15.44
CA TYR A 157 -6.86 1.16 -16.63
C TYR A 157 -7.27 -0.08 -17.44
N ARG A 158 -6.34 -1.03 -17.63
CA ARG A 158 -6.59 -2.20 -18.48
C ARG A 158 -7.56 -3.19 -17.83
N PHE A 159 -7.47 -3.40 -16.51
CA PHE A 159 -8.42 -4.26 -15.79
C PHE A 159 -9.81 -3.63 -15.72
N SER A 160 -9.92 -2.33 -15.45
CA SER A 160 -11.18 -1.61 -15.47
C SER A 160 -11.83 -1.63 -16.86
N ALA A 161 -11.05 -1.38 -17.92
CA ALA A 161 -11.52 -1.44 -19.29
C ALA A 161 -12.00 -2.85 -19.67
N ALA A 162 -11.25 -3.90 -19.31
CA ALA A 162 -11.65 -5.28 -19.59
C ALA A 162 -12.97 -5.67 -18.91
N ALA A 163 -13.20 -5.21 -17.68
CA ALA A 163 -14.47 -5.39 -16.99
C ALA A 163 -15.62 -4.70 -17.75
N ALA A 164 -15.44 -3.43 -18.14
CA ALA A 164 -16.45 -2.69 -18.90
C ALA A 164 -16.73 -3.32 -20.28
N TYR A 165 -15.70 -3.78 -20.98
CA TYR A 165 -15.86 -4.47 -22.26
C TYR A 165 -16.59 -5.81 -22.10
N TYR A 166 -16.32 -6.55 -21.03
CA TYR A 166 -17.06 -7.77 -20.73
C TYR A 166 -18.55 -7.49 -20.50
N ASP A 167 -18.88 -6.43 -19.78
CA ASP A 167 -20.27 -6.03 -19.54
C ASP A 167 -20.98 -5.66 -20.85
N ILE A 168 -20.29 -4.98 -21.77
CA ILE A 168 -20.83 -4.68 -23.11
C ILE A 168 -21.10 -5.98 -23.88
N ILE A 169 -20.17 -6.95 -23.86
CA ILE A 169 -20.38 -8.25 -24.52
C ILE A 169 -21.62 -8.93 -23.95
N GLN A 170 -21.78 -8.97 -22.62
CA GLN A 170 -22.95 -9.57 -21.97
C GLN A 170 -24.26 -8.91 -22.40
N GLN A 171 -24.30 -7.58 -22.46
CA GLN A 171 -25.46 -6.84 -22.97
C GLN A 171 -25.75 -7.17 -24.43
N ARG A 172 -24.72 -7.24 -25.29
CA ARG A 172 -24.90 -7.56 -26.70
C ARG A 172 -25.35 -9.01 -26.92
N LEU A 173 -24.84 -9.95 -26.13
CA LEU A 173 -25.31 -11.33 -26.17
C LEU A 173 -26.78 -11.44 -25.75
N ALA A 174 -27.19 -10.74 -24.69
CA ALA A 174 -28.60 -10.69 -24.27
C ALA A 174 -29.49 -10.10 -25.38
N ASP A 175 -29.04 -9.00 -26.00
CA ASP A 175 -29.79 -8.32 -27.05
C ASP A 175 -29.92 -9.15 -28.35
N LEU A 176 -29.05 -10.13 -28.59
CA LEU A 176 -29.18 -11.04 -29.73
C LEU A 176 -30.49 -11.83 -29.68
N ARG A 177 -31.07 -12.03 -28.47
CA ARG A 177 -32.25 -12.87 -28.25
C ARG A 177 -32.04 -14.23 -28.90
N GLU A 178 -31.00 -14.92 -28.45
CA GLU A 178 -30.60 -16.18 -29.04
C GLU A 178 -31.46 -17.36 -28.58
N ASP A 179 -31.80 -18.23 -29.53
CA ASP A 179 -32.38 -19.54 -29.28
C ASP A 179 -31.43 -20.64 -29.77
N ARG A 180 -31.46 -21.78 -29.09
CA ARG A 180 -30.58 -22.91 -29.36
C ARG A 180 -30.90 -23.59 -30.70
N ILE A 181 -29.85 -23.89 -31.46
CA ILE A 181 -29.90 -24.83 -32.59
C ILE A 181 -29.51 -26.21 -32.05
N GLN A 182 -30.34 -27.24 -32.30
CA GLN A 182 -30.09 -28.59 -31.78
C GLN A 182 -28.73 -29.12 -32.26
N GLY A 183 -27.95 -29.68 -31.33
CA GLY A 183 -26.62 -30.22 -31.62
C GLY A 183 -25.50 -29.17 -31.79
N VAL A 184 -25.79 -27.88 -31.63
CA VAL A 184 -24.81 -26.79 -31.80
C VAL A 184 -24.73 -25.96 -30.53
N GLN A 185 -23.52 -25.59 -30.12
CA GLN A 185 -23.31 -24.65 -29.02
C GLN A 185 -23.74 -23.24 -29.44
N THR A 186 -24.42 -22.51 -28.57
CA THR A 186 -24.83 -21.12 -28.83
C THR A 186 -23.65 -20.16 -28.74
N LEU A 187 -23.79 -18.97 -29.33
CA LEU A 187 -22.79 -17.91 -29.25
C LEU A 187 -22.53 -17.51 -27.79
N HIS A 188 -23.59 -17.35 -26.98
CA HIS A 188 -23.45 -17.05 -25.56
C HIS A 188 -22.68 -18.14 -24.82
N GLU A 189 -23.08 -19.42 -24.95
CA GLU A 189 -22.44 -20.53 -24.24
C GLU A 189 -20.97 -20.69 -24.60
N PHE A 190 -20.62 -20.47 -25.87
CA PHE A 190 -19.23 -20.52 -26.30
C PHE A 190 -18.40 -19.41 -25.64
N LEU A 191 -18.90 -18.16 -25.71
CA LEU A 191 -18.20 -17.00 -25.19
C LEU A 191 -18.11 -17.02 -23.66
N GLU A 192 -19.18 -17.39 -22.97
CA GLU A 192 -19.18 -17.53 -21.51
C GLU A 192 -18.09 -18.51 -21.07
N ARG A 193 -18.03 -19.71 -21.68
CA ARG A 193 -17.03 -20.74 -21.34
C ARG A 193 -15.59 -20.31 -21.63
N ARG A 194 -15.36 -19.41 -22.59
CA ARG A 194 -14.03 -19.01 -23.06
C ARG A 194 -13.55 -17.68 -22.50
N LEU A 195 -14.45 -16.76 -22.17
CA LEU A 195 -14.15 -15.42 -21.68
C LEU A 195 -14.33 -15.28 -20.18
N ALA A 196 -15.38 -15.87 -19.59
CA ALA A 196 -15.68 -15.67 -18.18
C ALA A 196 -14.50 -16.08 -17.25
N PRO A 197 -13.80 -17.21 -17.47
CA PRO A 197 -12.64 -17.56 -16.65
C PRO A 197 -11.49 -16.55 -16.75
N ALA A 198 -11.24 -16.01 -17.94
CA ALA A 198 -10.20 -15.01 -18.15
C ALA A 198 -10.56 -13.70 -17.43
N MET A 199 -11.81 -13.26 -17.54
CA MET A 199 -12.29 -12.05 -16.85
C MET A 199 -12.31 -12.22 -15.34
N GLN A 200 -12.66 -13.40 -14.84
CA GLN A 200 -12.60 -13.71 -13.42
C GLN A 200 -11.16 -13.65 -12.90
N THR A 201 -10.19 -14.11 -13.69
CA THR A 201 -8.77 -13.98 -13.36
C THR A 201 -8.34 -12.53 -13.28
N CYS A 202 -8.71 -11.70 -14.27
CA CYS A 202 -8.44 -10.25 -14.24
C CYS A 202 -9.03 -9.59 -12.99
N ARG A 203 -10.31 -9.85 -12.68
CA ARG A 203 -10.97 -9.31 -11.48
C ARG A 203 -10.30 -9.76 -10.18
N SER A 204 -9.93 -11.03 -10.08
CA SER A 204 -9.25 -11.57 -8.89
C SER A 204 -7.88 -10.92 -8.68
N VAL A 205 -7.11 -10.73 -9.74
CA VAL A 205 -5.80 -10.06 -9.67
C VAL A 205 -5.96 -8.60 -9.27
N ASP A 206 -6.90 -7.87 -9.86
CA ASP A 206 -7.20 -6.48 -9.50
C ASP A 206 -7.58 -6.35 -8.01
N GLN A 207 -8.48 -7.20 -7.53
CA GLN A 207 -8.84 -7.25 -6.11
C GLN A 207 -7.64 -7.57 -5.19
N ARG A 208 -6.75 -8.47 -5.61
CA ARG A 208 -5.52 -8.79 -4.85
C ARG A 208 -4.57 -7.60 -4.79
N ILE A 209 -4.44 -6.82 -5.86
CA ILE A 209 -3.64 -5.58 -5.86
C ILE A 209 -4.19 -4.60 -4.81
N GLN A 210 -5.50 -4.35 -4.83
CA GLN A 210 -6.15 -3.42 -3.88
C GLN A 210 -6.04 -3.89 -2.42
N ALA A 211 -6.23 -5.20 -2.18
CA ALA A 211 -6.08 -5.79 -0.86
C ALA A 211 -4.64 -5.67 -0.35
N LEU A 212 -3.65 -5.93 -1.21
CA LEU A 212 -2.24 -5.83 -0.86
C LEU A 212 -1.83 -4.37 -0.58
N SER A 213 -2.27 -3.41 -1.40
CA SER A 213 -2.06 -1.97 -1.15
C SER A 213 -2.62 -1.54 0.21
N THR A 214 -3.84 -2.00 0.54
CA THR A 214 -4.45 -1.74 1.84
C THR A 214 -3.64 -2.34 2.99
N ARG A 215 -3.14 -3.57 2.84
CA ARG A 215 -2.29 -4.23 3.84
C ARG A 215 -0.96 -3.50 4.03
N VAL A 216 -0.30 -3.08 2.95
CA VAL A 216 0.94 -2.28 3.00
C VAL A 216 0.71 -1.00 3.80
N THR A 217 -0.36 -0.25 3.52
CA THR A 217 -0.71 0.97 4.26
C THR A 217 -0.92 0.70 5.75
N ARG A 218 -1.62 -0.39 6.10
CA ARG A 218 -1.83 -0.79 7.50
C ARG A 218 -0.51 -1.15 8.19
N THR A 219 0.33 -1.96 7.54
CA THR A 219 1.65 -2.32 8.06
C THR A 219 2.54 -1.09 8.24
N SER A 220 2.46 -0.12 7.32
CA SER A 220 3.20 1.16 7.43
C SER A 220 2.76 1.97 8.64
N ASN A 221 1.46 2.03 8.91
CA ASN A 221 0.94 2.71 10.08
C ASN A 221 1.39 2.02 11.37
N LEU A 222 1.36 0.68 11.42
CA LEU A 222 1.85 -0.09 12.58
C LEU A 222 3.34 0.15 12.85
N LEU A 223 4.16 0.13 11.79
CA LEU A 223 5.59 0.36 11.91
C LEU A 223 5.89 1.79 12.38
N ARG A 224 5.17 2.79 11.85
CA ARG A 224 5.25 4.18 12.31
C ARG A 224 4.90 4.29 13.80
N THR A 225 3.76 3.75 14.23
CA THR A 225 3.35 3.78 15.64
C THR A 225 4.39 3.15 16.55
N ARG A 226 5.01 2.04 16.14
CA ARG A 226 6.09 1.41 16.92
C ARG A 226 7.31 2.31 17.05
N VAL A 227 7.76 2.89 15.94
CA VAL A 227 8.90 3.82 15.94
C VAL A 227 8.62 5.00 16.86
N ASP A 228 7.42 5.57 16.81
CA ASP A 228 7.01 6.67 17.68
C ASP A 228 7.09 6.26 19.17
N VAL A 229 6.58 5.07 19.54
CA VAL A 229 6.66 4.54 20.92
C VAL A 229 8.10 4.25 21.36
N SER A 230 8.94 3.71 20.47
CA SER A 230 10.36 3.44 20.72
C SER A 230 11.12 4.73 21.02
N MET A 231 10.88 5.78 20.22
CA MET A 231 11.46 7.12 20.40
C MET A 231 10.99 7.80 21.69
N GLU A 232 9.72 7.65 22.06
CA GLU A 232 9.19 8.13 23.34
C GLU A 232 9.85 7.41 24.53
N GLY A 233 10.04 6.10 24.43
CA GLY A 233 10.76 5.29 25.44
C GLY A 233 12.19 5.78 25.66
N GLN A 234 12.95 5.98 24.58
CA GLN A 234 14.32 6.51 24.65
C GLN A 234 14.37 7.90 25.27
N SER A 235 13.44 8.78 24.89
CA SER A 235 13.34 10.14 25.44
C SER A 235 13.07 10.11 26.94
N ARG A 236 12.18 9.22 27.40
CA ARG A 236 11.90 9.02 28.83
C ARG A 236 13.13 8.52 29.58
N ASP A 237 13.86 7.55 29.04
CA ASP A 237 15.07 7.02 29.67
C ASP A 237 16.19 8.06 29.73
N LEU A 238 16.32 8.88 28.70
CA LEU A 238 17.26 9.99 28.67
C LEU A 238 16.95 11.02 29.76
N LEU A 239 15.68 11.43 29.88
CA LEU A 239 15.22 12.34 30.94
C LEU A 239 15.46 11.74 32.34
N LYS A 240 15.17 10.44 32.53
CA LYS A 240 15.43 9.75 33.80
C LYS A 240 16.92 9.73 34.15
N SER A 241 17.79 9.54 33.16
CA SER A 241 19.25 9.62 33.35
C SER A 241 19.71 11.03 33.71
N MET A 242 19.09 12.07 33.14
CA MET A 242 19.37 13.46 33.46
C MET A 242 18.95 13.81 34.88
N ASP A 243 17.75 13.41 35.31
CA ASP A 243 17.26 13.63 36.68
C ASP A 243 18.13 12.93 37.73
N LYS A 244 18.59 11.70 37.42
CA LYS A 244 19.56 11.00 38.27
C LYS A 244 20.91 11.71 38.35
N ARG A 245 21.40 12.28 37.24
CA ARG A 245 22.64 13.08 37.24
C ARG A 245 22.47 14.39 38.01
N ALA A 246 21.35 15.09 37.81
CA ALA A 246 21.03 16.34 38.51
C ALA A 246 20.93 16.12 40.03
N SER A 247 20.23 15.06 40.47
CA SER A 247 20.14 14.72 41.89
C SER A 247 21.48 14.33 42.53
N LEU A 248 22.35 13.62 41.78
CA LEU A 248 23.72 13.35 42.22
C LEU A 248 24.55 14.64 42.33
N GLN A 249 24.42 15.55 41.37
CA GLN A 249 25.07 16.86 41.41
C GLN A 249 24.62 17.67 42.62
N LEU A 250 23.31 17.70 42.91
CA LEU A 250 22.76 18.38 44.09
C LEU A 250 23.31 17.80 45.40
N ARG A 251 23.42 16.47 45.51
CA ARG A 251 24.00 15.82 46.70
C ARG A 251 25.49 16.13 46.87
N MET A 252 26.26 16.10 45.78
CA MET A 252 27.68 16.47 45.84
C MET A 252 27.86 17.93 46.24
N GLN A 253 27.01 18.82 45.73
CA GLN A 253 27.00 20.23 46.12
C GLN A 253 26.66 20.39 47.61
N GLU A 254 25.64 19.70 48.13
CA GLU A 254 25.32 19.71 49.56
C GLU A 254 26.45 19.17 50.44
N THR A 255 27.20 18.17 49.98
CA THR A 255 28.38 17.69 50.72
C THR A 255 29.53 18.70 50.74
N VAL A 256 29.77 19.43 49.65
CA VAL A 256 30.76 20.53 49.60
C VAL A 256 30.30 21.70 50.48
N GLU A 257 29.01 21.99 50.50
CA GLU A 257 28.41 23.01 51.37
C GLU A 257 28.62 22.65 52.85
N GLY A 258 28.42 21.40 53.25
CA GLY A 258 28.68 20.94 54.63
C GLY A 258 30.13 21.15 55.05
N LEU A 259 31.08 20.87 54.15
CA LEU A 259 32.51 21.12 54.39
C LEU A 259 32.82 22.62 54.50
N SER A 260 32.15 23.46 53.71
CA SER A 260 32.36 24.91 53.74
C SER A 260 32.03 25.54 55.10
N VAL A 261 31.03 25.01 55.82
CA VAL A 261 30.68 25.47 57.17
C VAL A 261 31.86 25.26 58.12
N VAL A 262 32.51 24.10 58.06
CA VAL A 262 33.68 23.78 58.90
C VAL A 262 34.83 24.74 58.58
N VAL A 263 35.12 24.94 57.29
CA VAL A 263 36.22 25.80 56.83
C VAL A 263 35.97 27.27 57.21
N LEU A 264 34.78 27.81 56.95
CA LEU A 264 34.44 29.18 57.33
C LEU A 264 34.47 29.37 58.85
N SER A 265 33.91 28.44 59.62
CA SER A 265 33.92 28.52 61.08
C SER A 265 35.35 28.55 61.64
N TYR A 266 36.27 27.76 61.08
CA TYR A 266 37.68 27.77 61.47
C TYR A 266 38.34 29.13 61.19
N TYR A 267 38.17 29.68 59.98
CA TYR A 267 38.73 30.99 59.63
C TYR A 267 38.16 32.13 60.49
N LEU A 268 36.85 32.13 60.73
CA LEU A 268 36.18 33.15 61.53
C LEU A 268 36.62 33.10 62.99
N LEU A 269 36.76 31.89 63.54
CA LEU A 269 37.30 31.69 64.89
C LEU A 269 38.75 32.19 64.99
N GLY A 270 39.56 31.96 63.96
CA GLY A 270 40.91 32.52 63.84
C GLY A 270 40.91 34.05 63.88
N MET A 271 40.02 34.70 63.12
CA MET A 271 39.87 36.16 63.13
C MET A 271 39.45 36.71 64.50
N VAL A 272 38.48 36.07 65.17
CA VAL A 272 38.07 36.42 66.53
C VAL A 272 39.24 36.28 67.50
N GLY A 273 40.02 35.20 67.40
CA GLY A 273 41.21 34.99 68.20
C GLY A 273 42.28 36.06 68.00
N TYR A 274 42.56 36.46 66.75
CA TYR A 274 43.47 37.57 66.47
C TYR A 274 42.94 38.91 67.00
N GLY A 275 41.64 39.17 66.86
CA GLY A 275 41.01 40.36 67.43
C GLY A 275 41.12 40.43 68.95
N LEU A 276 40.86 39.32 69.65
CA LEU A 276 41.01 39.24 71.12
C LEU A 276 42.47 39.45 71.55
N LYS A 277 43.45 38.91 70.81
CA LYS A 277 44.87 39.18 71.06
C LYS A 277 45.20 40.66 70.92
N ALA A 278 44.67 41.33 69.90
CA ALA A 278 44.86 42.76 69.67
C ALA A 278 44.29 43.61 70.83
N VAL A 279 43.10 43.27 71.33
CA VAL A 279 42.46 43.93 72.48
C VAL A 279 43.27 43.70 73.77
N LYS A 280 43.78 42.48 73.98
CA LYS A 280 44.67 42.20 75.11
C LYS A 280 45.96 43.01 75.04
N SER A 281 46.57 43.16 73.86
CA SER A 281 47.75 44.02 73.67
C SER A 281 47.45 45.52 73.83
N ALA A 282 46.18 45.94 73.72
CA ALA A 282 45.74 47.31 73.94
C ALA A 282 45.45 47.67 75.42
N GLY A 283 45.74 46.76 76.37
CA GLY A 283 45.69 47.05 77.81
C GLY A 283 44.43 46.59 78.53
N VAL A 284 43.50 45.89 77.87
CA VAL A 284 42.31 45.32 78.51
C VAL A 284 42.61 43.89 78.97
N GLY A 285 42.41 43.58 80.25
CA GLY A 285 42.71 42.29 80.88
C GLY A 285 41.76 41.16 80.48
N VAL A 286 41.71 40.79 79.20
CA VAL A 286 40.86 39.71 78.68
C VAL A 286 41.63 38.40 78.59
N ASN A 287 41.06 37.32 79.14
CA ASN A 287 41.58 35.98 78.93
C ASN A 287 41.20 35.48 77.51
N VAL A 288 42.19 35.51 76.61
CA VAL A 288 42.01 35.15 75.19
C VAL A 288 41.55 33.70 75.03
N GLU A 289 42.01 32.76 75.85
CA GLU A 289 41.63 31.34 75.73
C GLU A 289 40.16 31.13 76.11
N LEU A 290 39.71 31.78 77.18
CA LEU A 290 38.31 31.73 77.60
C LEU A 290 37.38 32.43 76.59
N GLY A 291 37.82 33.57 76.04
CA GLY A 291 37.08 34.31 75.01
C GLY A 291 36.92 33.54 73.70
N VAL A 292 37.98 32.87 73.25
CA VAL A 292 37.92 31.98 72.07
C VAL A 292 37.03 30.76 72.36
N GLY A 293 37.15 30.15 73.55
CA GLY A 293 36.33 29.01 73.94
C GLY A 293 34.82 29.30 73.94
N ILE A 294 34.41 30.47 74.45
CA ILE A 294 33.01 30.93 74.43
C ILE A 294 32.55 31.26 73.00
N ALA A 295 33.46 31.76 72.14
CA ALA A 295 33.14 32.12 70.77
C ALA A 295 32.87 30.90 69.86
N ILE A 296 33.45 29.73 70.14
CA ILE A 296 33.30 28.50 69.32
C ILE A 296 31.82 28.16 69.03
N PRO A 297 30.95 27.91 70.03
CA PRO A 297 29.57 27.53 69.78
C PRO A 297 28.80 28.64 69.07
N PHE A 298 29.12 29.91 69.35
CA PHE A 298 28.46 31.06 68.74
C PHE A 298 28.84 31.23 67.26
N VAL A 299 30.12 31.07 66.91
CA VAL A 299 30.61 31.15 65.54
C VAL A 299 30.05 30.00 64.69
N ILE A 300 30.07 28.77 65.21
CA ILE A 300 29.55 27.60 64.49
C ILE A 300 28.05 27.75 64.22
N THR A 301 27.26 28.12 65.23
CA THR A 301 25.81 28.35 65.04
C THR A 301 25.55 29.51 64.08
N THR A 302 26.26 30.63 64.21
CA THR A 302 26.08 31.80 63.33
C THR A 302 26.39 31.46 61.88
N VAL A 303 27.51 30.79 61.59
CA VAL A 303 27.90 30.40 60.23
C VAL A 303 26.90 29.38 59.66
N PHE A 304 26.50 28.38 60.45
CA PHE A 304 25.50 27.39 60.02
C PHE A 304 24.16 28.04 59.67
N PHE A 305 23.64 28.94 60.51
CA PHE A 305 22.40 29.65 60.24
C PHE A 305 22.53 30.64 59.08
N ALA A 306 23.67 31.34 58.93
CA ALA A 306 23.90 32.27 57.83
C ALA A 306 23.92 31.56 56.48
N VAL A 307 24.68 30.46 56.35
CA VAL A 307 24.72 29.64 55.12
C VAL A 307 23.34 29.07 54.81
N ARG A 308 22.62 28.54 55.82
CA ARG A 308 21.27 28.00 55.64
C ARG A 308 20.25 29.07 55.24
N ARG A 309 20.37 30.30 55.75
CA ARG A 309 19.48 31.43 55.41
C ARG A 309 19.73 31.95 54.00
N LEU A 310 20.99 32.09 53.59
CA LEU A 310 21.35 32.47 52.21
C LEU A 310 20.80 31.45 51.19
N LYS A 311 20.86 30.16 51.52
CA LYS A 311 20.27 29.09 50.68
C LYS A 311 18.76 29.22 50.51
N ARG A 312 18.02 29.54 51.59
CA ARG A 312 16.56 29.78 51.48
C ARG A 312 16.21 30.95 50.57
N ILE A 313 17.09 31.95 50.49
CA ILE A 313 16.88 33.12 49.64
C ILE A 313 17.25 32.80 48.18
N ALA A 314 18.31 32.01 47.95
CA ALA A 314 18.76 31.64 46.60
C ALA A 314 17.94 30.50 45.94
N ALA A 315 17.12 29.78 46.71
CA ALA A 315 16.25 28.70 46.23
C ALA A 315 14.80 29.17 45.88
N HIS A 316 14.55 30.47 45.89
CA HIS A 316 13.35 31.12 45.34
C HIS A 316 13.73 31.96 44.13
#